data_AF-A0A255ZK85-F1
#
_entry.id   AF-A0A255ZK85-F1
#
_cell.length_a   1.000
_cell.length_b   1.000
_cell.length_c   1.000
_cell.angle_alpha   90.00
_cell.angle_beta   90.00
_cell.angle_gamma   90.00
#
_symmetry.space_group_name_H-M   'P 1'
#
loop_
_entity.id
_entity.type
_entity.pdbx_description
1 polymer ?
#
loop_
_entity_poly.entity_id
_entity_poly.type
_entity_poly.pdbx_seq_one_letter_code
_entity_poly.pdbx_strand_id
1 'polypeptide(L)'
;MPNFKLQSIFLAVGIVASTTLLAQGLPKAEYKAGQQVVADDYKAAKAQCDALSGNAKDICVVDAKAGRNVAKANLEANYQPTEKNHYKARLTKAEGDYDMAKERCSEKAGNAKDVCVKEAKSLEVTAKADAKVQMQTRAANKESRETTQDARKDAAEDKTTAAYALAKEKCDAMAGVAKDTCVSEAKVKFGK
;
A
#
# COMPACT_ATOMS: atom_id res chain seq x y z
N MET A 1 47.28 -11.09 -3.07
CA MET A 1 47.11 -11.71 -4.40
C MET A 1 47.20 -13.22 -4.20
N PRO A 2 46.38 -14.07 -4.84
CA PRO A 2 45.60 -13.88 -6.07
C PRO A 2 44.07 -13.95 -5.81
N ASN A 3 43.16 -13.18 -6.43
CA ASN A 3 42.84 -12.97 -7.84
C ASN A 3 42.65 -14.26 -8.65
N PHE A 4 41.47 -14.86 -8.54
CA PHE A 4 40.94 -15.76 -9.56
C PHE A 4 39.70 -15.16 -10.20
N LYS A 5 39.91 -14.47 -11.33
CA LYS A 5 38.89 -14.29 -12.35
C LYS A 5 38.75 -15.64 -13.07
N LEU A 6 37.55 -16.19 -13.13
CA LEU A 6 37.25 -17.21 -14.13
C LEU A 6 35.92 -16.92 -14.81
N GLN A 7 36.01 -16.90 -16.13
CA GLN A 7 35.02 -16.50 -17.10
C GLN A 7 33.81 -17.45 -17.14
N SER A 8 32.69 -16.83 -17.46
CA SER A 8 31.43 -17.34 -17.99
C SER A 8 31.47 -18.69 -18.70
N ILE A 9 30.57 -19.60 -18.30
CA ILE A 9 30.01 -20.62 -19.17
C ILE A 9 28.49 -20.47 -19.13
N PHE A 10 27.94 -19.95 -20.23
CA PHE A 10 26.52 -19.99 -20.54
C PHE A 10 26.14 -21.44 -20.89
N LEU A 11 25.19 -22.01 -20.15
CA LEU A 11 24.43 -23.17 -20.63
C LEU A 11 22.94 -22.80 -20.65
N ALA A 12 22.51 -22.31 -21.81
CA ALA A 12 21.11 -22.08 -22.10
C ALA A 12 20.43 -23.43 -22.38
N VAL A 13 19.72 -23.97 -21.40
CA VAL A 13 18.77 -25.06 -21.63
C VAL A 13 17.40 -24.43 -21.86
N GLY A 14 17.01 -24.33 -23.12
CA GLY A 14 15.68 -23.89 -23.53
C GLY A 14 14.66 -24.99 -23.26
N ILE A 15 13.70 -24.71 -22.38
CA ILE A 15 12.40 -25.38 -22.36
C ILE A 15 11.37 -24.33 -22.76
N VAL A 16 11.02 -24.32 -24.05
CA VAL A 16 9.89 -23.55 -24.56
C VAL A 16 8.64 -24.41 -24.37
N ALA A 17 8.08 -24.37 -23.16
CA ALA A 17 6.69 -24.77 -22.95
C ALA A 17 5.84 -23.50 -22.98
N SER A 18 5.50 -23.04 -24.18
CA SER A 18 4.51 -21.98 -24.38
C SER A 18 3.11 -22.51 -24.15
N THR A 19 2.83 -23.03 -22.95
CA THR A 19 1.45 -23.03 -22.49
C THR A 19 1.16 -21.59 -22.09
N THR A 20 0.41 -20.88 -22.92
CA THR A 20 -0.42 -19.78 -22.43
C THR A 20 -1.34 -20.37 -21.36
N LEU A 21 -0.85 -20.44 -20.13
CA LEU A 21 -1.68 -20.75 -18.98
C LEU A 21 -2.64 -19.57 -18.89
N LEU A 22 -3.85 -19.74 -19.41
CA LEU A 22 -4.95 -18.83 -19.12
C LEU A 22 -4.97 -18.71 -17.59
N ALA A 23 -5.06 -17.48 -17.06
CA ALA A 23 -5.14 -17.24 -15.63
C ALA A 23 -6.44 -17.86 -15.07
N GLN A 24 -6.43 -19.17 -14.84
CA GLN A 24 -7.49 -19.89 -14.16
C GLN A 24 -7.30 -19.61 -12.68
N GLY A 25 -8.36 -19.09 -12.05
CA GLY A 25 -8.35 -18.85 -10.61
C GLY A 25 -8.08 -20.14 -9.82
N LEU A 26 -7.63 -19.97 -8.59
CA LEU A 26 -7.30 -21.06 -7.67
C LEU A 26 -8.48 -22.06 -7.56
N PRO A 27 -8.25 -23.38 -7.53
CA PRO A 27 -9.31 -24.35 -7.24
C PRO A 27 -9.93 -24.13 -5.86
N LYS A 28 -11.22 -24.43 -5.69
CA LYS A 28 -11.94 -24.25 -4.41
C LYS A 28 -11.30 -24.99 -3.23
N ALA A 29 -10.70 -26.16 -3.48
CA ALA A 29 -10.00 -26.91 -2.46
C ALA A 29 -8.74 -26.17 -1.96
N GLU A 30 -7.94 -25.64 -2.89
CA GLU A 30 -6.76 -24.83 -2.59
C GLU A 30 -7.14 -23.49 -1.93
N TYR A 31 -8.25 -22.88 -2.31
CA TYR A 31 -8.78 -21.69 -1.63
C TYR A 31 -9.13 -21.97 -0.16
N LYS A 32 -9.82 -23.06 0.14
CA LYS A 32 -10.12 -23.47 1.53
C LYS A 32 -8.85 -23.77 2.32
N ALA A 33 -7.90 -24.48 1.72
CA ALA A 33 -6.60 -24.74 2.34
C ALA A 33 -5.86 -23.43 2.62
N GLY A 34 -5.84 -22.50 1.66
CA GLY A 34 -5.25 -21.17 1.83
C GLY A 34 -5.91 -20.35 2.95
N GLN A 35 -7.24 -20.45 3.13
CA GLN A 35 -7.93 -19.77 4.24
C GLN A 35 -7.45 -20.29 5.59
N GLN A 36 -7.24 -21.61 5.70
CA GLN A 36 -6.72 -22.23 6.91
C GLN A 36 -5.28 -21.78 7.18
N VAL A 37 -4.41 -21.81 6.15
CA VAL A 37 -3.03 -21.31 6.25
C VAL A 37 -3.00 -19.86 6.76
N VAL A 38 -3.79 -18.96 6.17
CA VAL A 38 -3.84 -17.55 6.61
C VAL A 38 -4.33 -17.40 8.05
N ALA A 39 -5.25 -18.25 8.50
CA ALA A 39 -5.72 -18.25 9.89
C ALA A 39 -4.63 -18.73 10.86
N ASP A 40 -3.91 -19.79 10.49
CA ASP A 40 -2.82 -20.36 11.29
C ASP A 40 -1.61 -19.42 11.36
N ASP A 41 -1.22 -18.82 10.23
CA ASP A 41 -0.16 -17.81 10.16
C ASP A 41 -0.47 -16.60 11.04
N TYR A 42 -1.72 -16.10 11.01
CA TYR A 42 -2.14 -15.00 11.88
C TYR A 42 -2.10 -15.38 13.36
N LYS A 43 -2.53 -16.59 13.71
CA LYS A 43 -2.46 -17.10 15.08
C LYS A 43 -1.01 -17.18 15.55
N ALA A 44 -0.11 -17.71 14.71
CA ALA A 44 1.31 -17.79 14.99
C ALA A 44 1.95 -16.40 15.16
N ALA A 45 1.72 -15.48 14.21
CA ALA A 45 2.22 -14.12 14.27
C ALA A 45 1.72 -13.37 15.53
N LYS A 46 0.43 -13.50 15.85
CA LYS A 46 -0.13 -12.89 17.07
C LYS A 46 0.49 -13.46 18.34
N ALA A 47 0.77 -14.76 18.39
CA ALA A 47 1.42 -15.39 19.53
C ALA A 47 2.86 -14.88 19.72
N GLN A 48 3.60 -14.64 18.63
CA GLN A 48 4.92 -14.02 18.70
C GLN A 48 4.88 -12.61 19.32
N CYS A 49 3.81 -11.85 19.08
CA CYS A 49 3.63 -10.54 19.70
C CYS A 49 3.41 -10.60 21.22
N ASP A 50 3.05 -11.75 21.79
CA ASP A 50 2.80 -11.85 23.24
C ASP A 50 4.07 -11.73 24.09
N ALA A 51 5.24 -11.96 23.48
CA ALA A 51 6.54 -11.73 24.11
C ALA A 51 6.95 -10.24 24.17
N LEU A 52 6.21 -9.35 23.53
CA LEU A 52 6.48 -7.92 23.48
C LEU A 52 5.60 -7.15 24.49
N SER A 53 5.94 -5.89 24.76
CA SER A 53 5.17 -5.00 25.63
C SER A 53 5.14 -3.57 25.09
N GLY A 54 4.14 -2.78 25.51
CA GLY A 54 3.96 -1.40 25.09
C GLY A 54 3.78 -1.26 23.57
N ASN A 55 4.23 -0.15 23.00
CA ASN A 55 4.10 0.14 21.58
C ASN A 55 4.74 -0.92 20.65
N ALA A 56 5.81 -1.60 21.08
CA ALA A 56 6.37 -2.71 20.31
C ALA A 56 5.35 -3.86 20.13
N LYS A 57 4.55 -4.14 21.17
CA LYS A 57 3.45 -5.12 21.09
C LYS A 57 2.34 -4.62 20.17
N ASP A 58 1.95 -3.35 20.29
CA ASP A 58 0.87 -2.78 19.49
C ASP A 58 1.21 -2.78 18.00
N ILE A 59 2.42 -2.34 17.63
CA ILE A 59 2.94 -2.40 16.26
C ILE A 59 2.93 -3.85 15.74
N CYS A 60 3.40 -4.81 16.54
CA CYS A 60 3.41 -6.23 16.14
C CYS A 60 1.99 -6.75 15.88
N VAL A 61 1.04 -6.43 16.75
CA VAL A 61 -0.36 -6.84 16.59
C VAL A 61 -0.99 -6.19 15.37
N VAL A 62 -0.72 -4.91 15.11
CA VAL A 62 -1.20 -4.21 13.91
C VAL A 62 -0.61 -4.83 12.64
N ASP A 63 0.70 -5.10 12.61
CA ASP A 63 1.38 -5.77 11.49
C ASP A 63 0.80 -7.15 11.21
N ALA A 64 0.61 -7.98 12.24
CA ALA A 64 -0.02 -9.29 12.09
C ALA A 64 -1.46 -9.20 11.55
N LYS A 65 -2.23 -8.21 12.00
CA LYS A 65 -3.60 -7.98 11.49
C LYS A 65 -3.58 -7.53 10.04
N ALA A 66 -2.70 -6.59 9.67
CA ALA A 66 -2.53 -6.08 8.32
C ALA A 66 -2.11 -7.20 7.36
N GLY A 67 -1.08 -7.98 7.72
CA GLY A 67 -0.59 -9.13 6.96
C GLY A 67 -1.70 -10.15 6.69
N ARG A 68 -2.47 -10.52 7.71
CA ARG A 68 -3.64 -11.42 7.56
C ARG A 68 -4.70 -10.86 6.61
N ASN A 69 -5.03 -9.58 6.70
CA ASN A 69 -6.04 -8.97 5.83
C ASN A 69 -5.55 -8.93 4.37
N VAL A 70 -4.29 -8.55 4.14
CA VAL A 70 -3.67 -8.56 2.80
C VAL A 70 -3.61 -9.99 2.25
N ALA A 71 -3.20 -10.97 3.04
CA ALA A 71 -3.15 -12.36 2.62
C ALA A 71 -4.54 -12.89 2.24
N LYS A 72 -5.58 -12.57 3.02
CA LYS A 72 -6.97 -12.90 2.65
C LYS A 72 -7.41 -12.24 1.36
N ALA A 73 -7.11 -10.95 1.17
CA ALA A 73 -7.51 -10.23 -0.03
C ALA A 73 -6.76 -10.74 -1.28
N ASN A 74 -5.48 -11.10 -1.16
CA ASN A 74 -4.71 -11.72 -2.21
C ASN A 74 -5.22 -13.14 -2.52
N LEU A 75 -5.54 -13.93 -1.51
CA LEU A 75 -6.14 -15.25 -1.68
C LEU A 75 -7.47 -15.17 -2.44
N GLU A 76 -8.32 -14.20 -2.10
CA GLU A 76 -9.56 -13.95 -2.83
C GLU A 76 -9.30 -13.52 -4.28
N ALA A 77 -8.33 -12.65 -4.51
CA ALA A 77 -7.94 -12.25 -5.86
C ALA A 77 -7.34 -13.42 -6.66
N ASN A 78 -6.67 -14.37 -6.03
CA ASN A 78 -6.17 -15.56 -6.71
C ASN A 78 -7.28 -16.58 -7.00
N TYR A 79 -8.26 -16.73 -6.10
CA TYR A 79 -9.43 -17.59 -6.31
C TYR A 79 -10.37 -17.05 -7.39
N GLN A 80 -10.60 -15.74 -7.39
CA GLN A 80 -11.42 -15.03 -8.36
C GLN A 80 -10.63 -13.85 -8.93
N PRO A 81 -9.81 -14.06 -9.98
CA PRO A 81 -8.91 -13.06 -10.55
C PRO A 81 -9.65 -12.01 -11.37
N THR A 82 -10.38 -11.14 -10.67
CA THR A 82 -11.06 -9.97 -11.24
C THR A 82 -10.28 -8.70 -10.89
N GLU A 83 -10.34 -7.69 -11.76
CA GLU A 83 -9.72 -6.38 -11.48
C GLU A 83 -10.26 -5.75 -10.19
N LYS A 84 -11.53 -6.02 -9.85
CA LYS A 84 -12.14 -5.58 -8.59
C LYS A 84 -11.51 -6.26 -7.37
N ASN A 85 -11.20 -7.55 -7.44
CA ASN A 85 -10.55 -8.27 -6.34
C ASN A 85 -9.07 -7.86 -6.20
N HIS A 86 -8.34 -7.68 -7.31
CA HIS A 86 -6.99 -7.10 -7.26
C HIS A 86 -7.00 -5.66 -6.72
N TYR A 87 -8.00 -4.85 -7.06
CA TYR A 87 -8.18 -3.51 -6.50
C TYR A 87 -8.41 -3.55 -4.99
N LYS A 88 -9.32 -4.42 -4.50
CA LYS A 88 -9.54 -4.61 -3.06
C LYS A 88 -8.28 -5.04 -2.32
N ALA A 89 -7.47 -5.92 -2.91
CA ALA A 89 -6.18 -6.32 -2.33
C ALA A 89 -5.22 -5.13 -2.19
N ARG A 90 -5.12 -4.28 -3.23
CA ARG A 90 -4.34 -3.04 -3.17
C ARG A 90 -4.86 -2.05 -2.13
N LEU A 91 -6.17 -1.87 -2.01
CA LEU A 91 -6.78 -1.02 -0.96
C LEU A 91 -6.47 -1.55 0.45
N THR A 92 -6.64 -2.86 0.65
CA THR A 92 -6.38 -3.52 1.93
C THR A 92 -4.91 -3.36 2.34
N LYS A 93 -3.99 -3.43 1.37
CA LYS A 93 -2.57 -3.16 1.61
C LYS A 93 -2.34 -1.70 2.03
N ALA A 94 -2.90 -0.74 1.31
CA ALA A 94 -2.74 0.68 1.64
C ALA A 94 -3.26 1.01 3.04
N GLU A 95 -4.40 0.42 3.43
CA GLU A 95 -4.98 0.56 4.77
C GLU A 95 -4.10 -0.07 5.85
N GLY A 96 -3.58 -1.28 5.61
CA GLY A 96 -2.65 -1.93 6.52
C GLY A 96 -1.35 -1.14 6.71
N ASP A 97 -0.77 -0.62 5.63
CA ASP A 97 0.42 0.23 5.67
C ASP A 97 0.15 1.51 6.47
N TYR A 98 -1.03 2.12 6.30
CA TYR A 98 -1.47 3.29 7.07
C TYR A 98 -1.64 3.00 8.56
N ASP A 99 -2.31 1.91 8.91
CA ASP A 99 -2.53 1.53 10.31
C ASP A 99 -1.19 1.28 11.02
N MET A 100 -0.25 0.59 10.35
CA MET A 100 1.11 0.40 10.87
C MET A 100 1.86 1.73 11.05
N ALA A 101 1.78 2.61 10.05
CA ALA A 101 2.44 3.91 10.14
C ALA A 101 1.83 4.78 11.25
N LYS A 102 0.50 4.76 11.40
CA LYS A 102 -0.21 5.46 12.46
C LYS A 102 0.17 4.94 13.84
N GLU A 103 0.30 3.63 14.01
CA GLU A 103 0.78 3.05 15.27
C GLU A 103 2.24 3.47 15.54
N ARG A 104 3.12 3.48 14.54
CA ARG A 104 4.49 4.02 14.71
C ARG A 104 4.53 5.51 15.08
N CYS A 105 3.51 6.27 14.67
CA CYS A 105 3.37 7.67 15.08
C CYS A 105 2.86 7.82 16.52
N SER A 106 2.32 6.77 17.16
CA SER A 106 1.64 6.87 18.45
C SER A 106 2.54 7.38 19.58
N GLU A 107 3.84 7.06 19.51
CA GLU A 107 4.90 7.50 20.44
C GLU A 107 5.27 8.98 20.32
N LYS A 108 4.87 9.64 19.23
CA LYS A 108 5.12 11.08 19.06
C LYS A 108 4.05 11.87 19.83
N ALA A 109 4.36 13.14 20.09
CA ALA A 109 3.43 14.08 20.73
C ALA A 109 3.37 15.42 19.99
N GLY A 110 2.28 16.16 20.21
CA GLY A 110 2.03 17.47 19.61
C GLY A 110 2.06 17.44 18.08
N ASN A 111 2.44 18.57 17.47
CA ASN A 111 2.50 18.72 16.01
C ASN A 111 3.38 17.65 15.32
N ALA A 112 4.43 17.15 15.97
CA ALA A 112 5.25 16.07 15.40
C ALA A 112 4.46 14.76 15.20
N LYS A 113 3.47 14.49 16.07
CA LYS A 113 2.52 13.37 15.90
C LYS A 113 1.57 13.64 14.74
N ASP A 114 1.00 14.85 14.70
CA ASP A 114 0.00 15.22 13.69
C ASP A 114 0.61 15.20 12.29
N VAL A 115 1.82 15.75 12.11
CA VAL A 115 2.59 15.65 10.88
C VAL A 115 2.84 14.19 10.50
N CYS A 116 3.28 13.35 11.44
CA CYS A 116 3.54 11.93 11.17
C CYS A 116 2.27 11.20 10.67
N VAL A 117 1.13 11.42 11.32
CA VAL A 117 -0.16 10.82 10.91
C VAL A 117 -0.62 11.37 9.56
N LYS A 118 -0.41 12.66 9.28
CA LYS A 118 -0.70 13.26 7.96
C LYS A 118 0.20 12.71 6.85
N GLU A 119 1.46 12.43 7.14
CA GLU A 119 2.38 11.77 6.19
C GLU A 119 1.87 10.37 5.86
N ALA A 120 1.56 9.58 6.88
CA ALA A 120 0.97 8.25 6.72
C ALA A 120 -0.33 8.31 5.89
N LYS A 121 -1.22 9.28 6.19
CA LYS A 121 -2.48 9.46 5.47
C LYS A 121 -2.25 9.87 4.01
N SER A 122 -1.27 10.71 3.74
CA SER A 122 -0.90 11.12 2.38
C SER A 122 -0.40 9.95 1.54
N LEU A 123 0.36 9.03 2.14
CA LEU A 123 0.78 7.79 1.48
C LEU A 123 -0.41 6.86 1.22
N GLU A 124 -1.32 6.70 2.18
CA GLU A 124 -2.55 5.92 2.00
C GLU A 124 -3.38 6.43 0.83
N VAL A 125 -3.64 7.75 0.78
CA VAL A 125 -4.40 8.40 -0.29
C VAL A 125 -3.72 8.18 -1.64
N THR A 126 -2.40 8.35 -1.70
CA THR A 126 -1.61 8.10 -2.92
C THR A 126 -1.77 6.66 -3.40
N ALA A 127 -1.61 5.69 -2.51
CA ALA A 127 -1.70 4.27 -2.83
C ALA A 127 -3.12 3.87 -3.28
N LYS A 128 -4.17 4.38 -2.64
CA LYS A 128 -5.57 4.14 -3.03
C LYS A 128 -5.91 4.77 -4.39
N ALA A 129 -5.45 6.00 -4.62
CA ALA A 129 -5.61 6.68 -5.89
C ALA A 129 -4.91 5.93 -7.03
N ASP A 130 -3.68 5.47 -6.82
CA ASP A 130 -2.94 4.66 -7.81
C ASP A 130 -3.60 3.30 -8.05
N ALA A 131 -4.12 2.66 -7.01
CA ALA A 131 -4.87 1.41 -7.16
C ALA A 131 -6.12 1.60 -8.03
N LYS A 132 -6.83 2.74 -7.91
CA LYS A 132 -8.00 3.08 -8.73
C LYS A 132 -7.61 3.29 -10.18
N VAL A 133 -6.55 4.07 -10.45
CA VAL A 133 -6.02 4.27 -11.80
C VAL A 133 -5.59 2.96 -12.44
N GLN A 134 -4.90 2.09 -11.70
CA GLN A 134 -4.48 0.78 -12.20
C GLN A 134 -5.68 -0.11 -12.54
N MET A 135 -6.69 -0.16 -11.66
CA MET A 135 -7.91 -0.94 -11.92
C MET A 135 -8.60 -0.49 -13.21
N GLN A 136 -8.80 0.82 -13.38
CA GLN A 136 -9.47 1.34 -14.57
C GLN A 136 -8.64 1.17 -15.85
N THR A 137 -7.31 1.35 -15.76
CA THR A 137 -6.41 1.11 -16.90
C THR A 137 -6.48 -0.33 -17.36
N ARG A 138 -6.54 -1.29 -16.43
CA ARG A 138 -6.60 -2.73 -16.73
C ARG A 138 -7.98 -3.19 -17.19
N ALA A 139 -9.04 -2.53 -16.76
CA ALA A 139 -10.40 -2.80 -17.21
C ALA A 139 -10.68 -2.34 -18.66
N ALA A 140 -9.69 -1.78 -19.36
CA ALA A 140 -9.99 -0.89 -20.48
C ALA A 140 -10.40 -1.54 -21.82
N ASN A 141 -11.63 -1.24 -22.25
CA ASN A 141 -12.10 -1.18 -23.65
C ASN A 141 -12.37 0.31 -24.06
N LYS A 142 -12.94 0.61 -25.25
CA LYS A 142 -13.00 1.98 -25.81
C LYS A 142 -13.64 3.03 -24.90
N GLU A 143 -14.71 2.69 -24.18
CA GLU A 143 -15.39 3.53 -23.18
C GLU A 143 -14.49 3.80 -21.95
N SER A 144 -13.57 2.88 -21.66
CA SER A 144 -12.71 2.96 -20.50
C SER A 144 -11.48 3.88 -20.65
N ARG A 145 -11.21 4.42 -21.85
CA ARG A 145 -10.13 5.40 -22.03
C ARG A 145 -10.47 6.74 -21.39
N GLU A 146 -11.73 7.18 -21.52
CA GLU A 146 -12.24 8.39 -20.88
C GLU A 146 -12.27 8.21 -19.36
N THR A 147 -12.78 7.07 -18.88
CA THR A 147 -12.78 6.77 -17.43
C THR A 147 -11.37 6.73 -16.84
N THR A 148 -10.39 6.16 -17.55
CA THR A 148 -8.98 6.16 -17.11
C THR A 148 -8.41 7.58 -16.99
N GLN A 149 -8.76 8.50 -17.90
CA GLN A 149 -8.33 9.89 -17.78
C GLN A 149 -8.96 10.56 -16.56
N ASP A 150 -10.24 10.31 -16.31
CA ASP A 150 -10.93 10.87 -15.15
C ASP A 150 -10.36 10.32 -13.83
N ALA A 151 -10.07 9.01 -13.70
CA ALA A 151 -9.37 8.55 -12.50
C ALA A 151 -7.96 9.10 -12.36
N ARG A 152 -7.25 9.42 -13.45
CA ARG A 152 -5.94 10.09 -13.35
C ARG A 152 -6.10 11.51 -12.83
N LYS A 153 -7.14 12.24 -13.25
CA LYS A 153 -7.47 13.57 -12.72
C LYS A 153 -7.86 13.49 -11.25
N ASP A 154 -8.80 12.61 -10.89
CA ASP A 154 -9.21 12.35 -9.51
C ASP A 154 -8.00 12.00 -8.65
N ALA A 155 -7.14 11.09 -9.12
CA ALA A 155 -5.94 10.69 -8.41
C ALA A 155 -4.96 11.85 -8.21
N ALA A 156 -4.79 12.70 -9.21
CA ALA A 156 -3.96 13.89 -9.09
C ALA A 156 -4.54 14.88 -8.06
N GLU A 157 -5.86 15.09 -8.07
CA GLU A 157 -6.54 15.97 -7.12
C GLU A 157 -6.47 15.42 -5.69
N ASP A 158 -6.74 14.14 -5.48
CA ASP A 158 -6.66 13.46 -4.19
C ASP A 158 -5.24 13.57 -3.60
N LYS A 159 -4.22 13.25 -4.40
CA LYS A 159 -2.81 13.35 -4.00
C LYS A 159 -2.42 14.79 -3.66
N THR A 160 -2.82 15.75 -4.49
CA THR A 160 -2.52 17.17 -4.27
C THR A 160 -3.21 17.68 -3.01
N THR A 161 -4.46 17.27 -2.77
CA THR A 161 -5.22 17.62 -1.56
C THR A 161 -4.57 17.05 -0.30
N ALA A 162 -4.15 15.78 -0.33
CA ALA A 162 -3.47 15.16 0.79
C ALA A 162 -2.09 15.79 1.06
N ALA A 163 -1.32 16.09 0.01
CA ALA A 163 -0.02 16.75 0.11
C ALA A 163 -0.15 18.20 0.63
N TYR A 164 -1.18 18.94 0.21
CA TYR A 164 -1.50 20.26 0.77
C TYR A 164 -1.89 20.18 2.25
N ALA A 165 -2.75 19.22 2.62
CA ALA A 165 -3.14 19.01 4.01
C ALA A 165 -1.92 18.70 4.90
N LEU A 166 -0.98 17.89 4.41
CA LEU A 166 0.29 17.64 5.08
C LEU A 166 1.16 18.91 5.17
N ALA A 167 1.28 19.68 4.09
CA ALA A 167 2.06 20.91 4.10
C ALA A 167 1.52 21.94 5.10
N LYS A 168 0.19 22.08 5.17
CA LYS A 168 -0.47 22.93 6.16
C LYS A 168 -0.16 22.47 7.59
N GLU A 169 -0.23 21.17 7.86
CA GLU A 169 0.12 20.60 9.16
C GLU A 169 1.58 20.91 9.54
N LYS A 170 2.51 20.86 8.58
CA LYS A 170 3.91 21.26 8.82
C LYS A 170 4.05 22.75 9.13
N CYS A 171 3.20 23.60 8.55
CA CYS A 171 3.16 25.03 8.88
C CYS A 171 2.67 25.29 10.30
N ASP A 172 1.90 24.37 10.91
CA ASP A 172 1.36 24.53 12.26
C ASP A 172 2.43 24.50 13.37
N ALA A 173 3.66 24.10 13.04
CA ALA A 173 4.84 24.27 13.90
C ALA A 173 5.27 25.74 14.08
N MET A 174 4.79 26.65 13.23
CA MET A 174 5.09 28.08 13.27
C MET A 174 3.95 28.90 13.87
N ALA A 175 4.20 30.19 14.13
CA ALA A 175 3.21 31.13 14.65
C ALA A 175 3.29 32.49 13.95
N GLY A 176 2.18 33.24 13.99
CA GLY A 176 2.06 34.58 13.42
C GLY A 176 2.36 34.63 11.92
N VAL A 177 3.01 35.71 11.48
CA VAL A 177 3.31 35.98 10.07
C VAL A 177 4.07 34.83 9.40
N ALA A 178 4.97 34.15 10.12
CA ALA A 178 5.71 33.01 9.56
C ALA A 178 4.78 31.86 9.16
N LYS A 179 3.77 31.56 9.98
CA LYS A 179 2.75 30.55 9.66
C LYS A 179 1.89 30.97 8.49
N ASP A 180 1.44 32.22 8.47
CA ASP A 180 0.58 32.74 7.39
C ASP A 180 1.31 32.71 6.03
N THR A 181 2.59 33.08 6.01
CA THR A 181 3.45 32.97 4.83
C THR A 181 3.59 31.51 4.39
N CYS A 182 3.90 30.58 5.31
CA CYS A 182 4.03 29.16 4.98
C CYS A 182 2.74 28.58 4.36
N VAL A 183 1.58 28.88 4.94
CA VAL A 183 0.29 28.39 4.42
C VAL A 183 -0.01 29.01 3.05
N SER A 184 0.33 30.28 2.85
CA SER A 184 0.15 30.96 1.55
C SER A 184 1.03 30.34 0.46
N GLU A 185 2.29 30.08 0.77
CA GLU A 185 3.21 29.37 -0.14
C GLU A 185 2.73 27.95 -0.45
N ALA A 186 2.19 27.23 0.55
CA ALA A 186 1.62 25.91 0.35
C ALA A 186 0.40 25.96 -0.59
N LYS A 187 -0.50 26.94 -0.45
CA LYS A 187 -1.64 27.12 -1.37
C LYS A 187 -1.19 27.32 -2.82
N VAL A 188 -0.21 28.21 -3.03
CA VAL A 188 0.37 28.46 -4.37
C VAL A 188 1.00 27.18 -4.93
N LYS A 189 1.80 26.47 -4.12
CA LYS A 189 2.49 25.23 -4.54
C LYS A 189 1.53 24.12 -4.97
N PHE A 190 0.40 23.97 -4.28
CA PHE A 190 -0.54 22.89 -4.50
C PHE A 190 -1.80 23.31 -5.30
N GLY A 191 -1.89 24.57 -5.73
CA GLY A 191 -3.05 25.08 -6.47
C GLY A 191 -4.35 24.97 -5.69
N LYS A 192 -4.31 25.32 -4.39
CA LYS A 192 -5.44 25.22 -3.45
C LYS A 192 -5.94 26.57 -2.96
#